data_AF-A0A1Y6K2P9-F1
#
_entry.id   AF-A0A1Y6K2P9-F1
#
_cell.length_a   1.000
_cell.length_b   1.000
_cell.length_c   1.000
_cell.angle_alpha   90.00
_cell.angle_beta   90.00
_cell.angle_gamma   90.00
#
_symmetry.space_group_name_H-M   'P 1'
#
loop_
_entity.id
_entity.type
_entity.pdbx_description
1 polymer ?
#
loop_
_entity_poly.entity_id
_entity_poly.type
_entity_poly.pdbx_seq_one_letter_code
_entity_poly.pdbx_strand_id
1 'polypeptide(L)'
;MLVIVLVITLVASSSAFAQTDITDLSTTSQLAELEPYITTTKDGGIFRQELDYPAAIKAGFSPDILDLASEMVAFQNEYAMLVETNNKVDDISNFSPESSRFPRLSNFILEMKNKESAPKSQNSITADPPACGNWDHPVPNYTPSRVPFSGYSNPGQTLINWGFHKTAGYGCGHDPFVTCDNDYTRGRSYTGDYGTCSSPRFRDQGIVSSTSSFNIQYGEPNPEILSYLWPYWNWGVYVKYWHDTY
;
A
#
# COMPACT_ATOMS: atom_id res chain seq x y z
N MET A 1 -24.36 68.21 10.94
CA MET A 1 -23.60 66.97 11.19
C MET A 1 -24.56 65.80 11.04
N LEU A 2 -24.40 65.00 9.99
CA LEU A 2 -25.21 63.81 9.74
C LEU A 2 -24.39 62.60 10.22
N VAL A 3 -24.94 61.81 11.15
CA VAL A 3 -24.34 60.54 11.58
C VAL A 3 -25.00 59.43 10.77
N ILE A 4 -24.25 58.78 9.90
CA ILE A 4 -24.68 57.59 9.15
C ILE A 4 -24.23 56.38 9.96
N VAL A 5 -25.20 55.63 10.50
CA VAL A 5 -24.95 54.34 11.16
C VAL A 5 -24.98 53.26 10.07
N LEU A 6 -23.82 52.68 9.78
CA LEU A 6 -23.69 51.56 8.86
C LEU A 6 -23.88 50.25 9.65
N VAL A 7 -25.02 49.60 9.47
CA VAL A 7 -25.28 48.27 10.04
C VAL A 7 -24.72 47.23 9.07
N ILE A 8 -23.59 46.63 9.42
CA ILE A 8 -23.01 45.50 8.69
C ILE A 8 -23.71 44.23 9.20
N THR A 9 -24.65 43.70 8.43
CA THR A 9 -25.19 42.36 8.64
C THR A 9 -24.15 41.34 8.19
N LEU A 10 -23.45 40.72 9.15
CA LEU A 10 -22.71 39.48 8.91
C LEU A 10 -23.71 38.38 8.57
N VAL A 11 -23.76 37.99 7.31
CA VAL A 11 -24.39 36.72 6.90
C VAL A 11 -23.36 35.64 7.25
N ALA A 12 -23.57 34.96 8.37
CA ALA A 12 -22.83 33.75 8.68
C ALA A 12 -23.27 32.67 7.68
N SER A 13 -22.46 32.45 6.65
CA SER A 13 -22.58 31.27 5.79
C SER A 13 -22.21 30.04 6.60
N SER A 14 -23.18 29.43 7.27
CA SER A 14 -23.04 28.09 7.81
C SER A 14 -23.03 27.11 6.64
N SER A 15 -21.85 26.87 6.08
CA SER A 15 -21.59 25.67 5.28
C SER A 15 -21.72 24.49 6.24
N ALA A 16 -22.92 23.93 6.34
CA ALA A 16 -23.10 22.62 6.93
C ALA A 16 -22.39 21.62 6.02
N PHE A 17 -21.12 21.35 6.32
CA PHE A 17 -20.51 20.11 5.86
C PHE A 17 -21.39 19.00 6.43
N ALA A 18 -22.03 18.24 5.55
CA ALA A 18 -22.65 16.98 5.95
C ALA A 18 -21.53 16.14 6.57
N GLN A 19 -21.52 16.05 7.89
CA GLN A 19 -20.59 15.24 8.64
C GLN A 19 -21.05 13.81 8.38
N THR A 20 -20.47 13.16 7.38
CA THR A 20 -20.69 11.75 7.12
C THR A 20 -20.31 10.99 8.38
N ASP A 21 -21.26 10.25 8.94
CA ASP A 21 -20.98 9.45 10.13
C ASP A 21 -19.94 8.38 9.76
N ILE A 22 -18.94 8.17 10.61
CA ILE A 22 -17.86 7.21 10.36
C ILE A 22 -18.44 5.80 10.13
N THR A 23 -19.61 5.52 10.71
CA THR A 23 -20.34 4.25 10.57
C THR A 23 -20.89 3.98 9.17
N ASP A 24 -21.07 5.01 8.33
CA ASP A 24 -21.62 4.88 6.97
C ASP A 24 -20.53 4.63 5.91
N LEU A 25 -19.25 4.70 6.30
CA LEU A 25 -18.10 4.50 5.43
C LEU A 25 -17.79 3.02 5.22
N SER A 26 -17.24 2.66 4.05
CA SER A 26 -16.67 1.33 3.83
C SER A 26 -15.54 1.04 4.82
N THR A 27 -15.29 -0.24 5.14
CA THR A 27 -14.18 -0.67 6.01
C THR A 27 -12.84 -0.03 5.61
N THR A 28 -12.56 -0.01 4.31
CA THR A 28 -11.38 0.62 3.69
C THR A 28 -11.29 2.13 3.95
N SER A 29 -12.43 2.83 3.86
CA SER A 29 -12.51 4.26 4.16
C SER A 29 -12.33 4.52 5.66
N GLN A 30 -12.95 3.71 6.53
CA GLN A 30 -12.75 3.81 7.98
C GLN A 30 -11.28 3.56 8.37
N LEU A 31 -10.60 2.60 7.73
CA LEU A 31 -9.17 2.36 7.93
C LEU A 31 -8.30 3.55 7.49
N ALA A 32 -8.68 4.28 6.44
CA ALA A 32 -7.96 5.47 6.01
C ALA A 32 -8.07 6.62 7.03
N GLU A 33 -9.25 6.80 7.62
CA GLU A 33 -9.50 7.81 8.66
C GLU A 33 -8.75 7.54 9.98
N LEU A 34 -8.11 6.37 10.14
CA LEU A 34 -7.28 6.06 11.30
C LEU A 34 -5.87 6.68 11.25
N GLU A 35 -5.42 7.23 10.12
CA GLU A 35 -4.07 7.80 9.95
C GLU A 35 -3.66 8.76 11.10
N PRO A 36 -4.52 9.68 11.62
CA PRO A 36 -4.17 10.56 12.73
C PRO A 36 -3.90 9.84 14.07
N TYR A 37 -4.35 8.60 14.20
CA TYR A 37 -4.20 7.76 15.40
C TYR A 37 -3.06 6.74 15.25
N ILE A 38 -2.37 6.71 14.11
CA ILE A 38 -1.19 5.89 13.91
C ILE A 38 0.05 6.74 14.11
N THR A 39 0.90 6.33 15.03
CA THR A 39 2.22 6.92 15.22
C THR A 39 3.28 5.98 14.69
N THR A 40 4.32 6.55 14.08
CA THR A 40 5.50 5.77 13.67
C THR A 40 6.68 6.17 14.54
N THR A 41 7.21 5.22 15.30
CA THR A 41 8.39 5.38 16.12
C THR A 41 9.58 4.65 15.46
N LYS A 42 10.79 5.09 15.79
CA LYS A 42 12.02 4.42 15.37
C LYS A 42 12.72 3.87 16.60
N ASP A 43 12.78 2.55 16.73
CA ASP A 43 13.44 1.85 17.82
C ASP A 43 14.52 0.91 17.28
N GLY A 44 15.75 1.04 17.78
CA GLY A 44 16.88 0.23 17.33
C GLY A 44 17.20 0.32 15.82
N GLY A 45 16.71 1.35 15.12
CA GLY A 45 16.84 1.46 13.66
C GLY A 45 15.59 1.04 12.87
N ILE A 46 14.66 0.34 13.51
CA ILE A 46 13.45 -0.25 12.92
C ILE A 46 12.28 0.73 13.07
N PHE A 47 11.56 1.00 11.99
CA PHE A 47 10.31 1.74 12.06
C PHE A 47 9.20 0.82 12.58
N ARG A 48 8.49 1.27 13.61
CA ARG A 48 7.34 0.59 14.20
C ARG A 48 6.15 1.51 14.22
N GLN A 49 4.99 0.94 13.98
CA GLN A 49 3.72 1.65 14.08
C GLN A 49 3.04 1.31 15.40
N GLU A 50 2.34 2.29 15.96
CA GLU A 50 1.50 2.12 17.14
C GLU A 50 0.16 2.81 16.89
N LEU A 51 -0.93 2.09 17.15
CA LEU A 51 -2.28 2.63 17.13
C LEU A 51 -2.64 3.19 18.51
N ASP A 52 -3.01 4.47 18.57
CA ASP A 52 -3.64 5.09 19.75
C ASP A 52 -5.10 4.63 19.83
N TYR A 53 -5.29 3.37 20.24
CA TYR A 53 -6.60 2.74 20.38
C TYR A 53 -7.52 3.55 21.31
N PRO A 54 -7.07 4.05 22.48
CA PRO A 54 -7.92 4.87 23.36
C PRO A 54 -8.39 6.19 22.73
N ALA A 55 -7.55 6.87 21.94
CA ALA A 55 -7.97 8.07 21.24
C ALA A 55 -8.94 7.74 20.10
N ALA A 56 -8.66 6.69 19.32
CA ALA A 56 -9.50 6.27 18.21
C ALA A 56 -10.89 5.79 18.68
N ILE A 57 -10.99 5.02 19.76
CA ILE A 57 -12.30 4.62 20.32
C ILE A 57 -13.09 5.85 20.80
N LYS A 58 -12.42 6.84 21.39
CA LYS A 58 -13.05 8.10 21.82
C LYS A 58 -13.54 8.94 20.64
N ALA A 59 -12.90 8.81 19.48
CA ALA A 59 -13.28 9.45 18.23
C ALA A 59 -14.46 8.77 17.52
N GLY A 60 -14.94 7.63 18.02
CA GLY A 60 -16.15 6.95 17.53
C GLY A 60 -15.91 5.76 16.60
N PHE A 61 -14.66 5.35 16.39
CA PHE A 61 -14.38 4.12 15.64
C PHE A 61 -14.90 2.89 16.37
N SER A 62 -15.42 1.92 15.62
CA SER A 62 -15.92 0.67 16.20
C SER A 62 -14.76 -0.23 16.65
N PRO A 63 -14.94 -1.05 17.72
CA PRO A 63 -13.93 -2.01 18.13
C PRO A 63 -13.48 -2.96 17.02
N ASP A 64 -14.40 -3.38 16.12
CA ASP A 64 -14.04 -4.28 15.01
C ASP A 64 -13.04 -3.65 14.04
N ILE A 65 -13.18 -2.35 13.74
CA ILE A 65 -12.24 -1.62 12.89
C ILE A 65 -10.91 -1.42 13.61
N LEU A 66 -10.93 -1.09 14.90
CA LEU A 66 -9.71 -0.89 15.69
C LEU A 66 -8.94 -2.19 15.91
N ASP A 67 -9.64 -3.32 16.09
CA ASP A 67 -9.02 -4.64 16.21
C ASP A 67 -8.37 -5.05 14.88
N LEU A 68 -9.06 -4.84 13.75
CA LEU A 68 -8.48 -5.06 12.42
C LEU A 68 -7.23 -4.19 12.21
N ALA A 69 -7.30 -2.91 12.56
CA ALA A 69 -6.17 -2.00 12.45
C ALA A 69 -5.00 -2.41 13.36
N SER A 70 -5.30 -2.88 14.56
CA SER A 70 -4.29 -3.43 15.49
C SER A 70 -3.58 -4.65 14.90
N GLU A 71 -4.32 -5.55 14.24
CA GLU A 71 -3.73 -6.70 13.55
C GLU A 71 -2.87 -6.27 12.34
N MET A 72 -3.30 -5.26 11.57
CA MET A 72 -2.49 -4.69 10.48
C MET A 72 -1.17 -4.10 11.00
N VAL A 73 -1.23 -3.28 12.05
CA VAL A 73 -0.04 -2.70 12.70
C VAL A 73 0.88 -3.80 13.21
N ALA A 74 0.34 -4.80 13.92
CA ALA A 74 1.13 -5.90 14.46
C ALA A 74 1.81 -6.72 13.34
N PHE A 75 1.09 -7.06 12.28
CA PHE A 75 1.61 -7.79 11.13
C PHE A 75 2.75 -7.03 10.43
N GLN A 76 2.57 -5.73 10.16
CA GLN A 76 3.58 -4.90 9.52
C GLN A 76 4.84 -4.72 10.40
N ASN A 77 4.65 -4.57 11.72
CA ASN A 77 5.76 -4.50 12.67
C ASN A 77 6.54 -5.83 12.74
N GLU A 78 5.85 -6.96 12.76
CA GLU A 78 6.47 -8.28 12.73
C GLU A 78 7.26 -8.49 11.43
N TYR A 79 6.70 -8.09 10.30
CA TYR A 79 7.41 -8.13 9.02
C TYR A 79 8.72 -7.33 9.08
N ALA A 80 8.64 -6.06 9.49
CA ALA A 80 9.81 -5.19 9.59
C ALA A 80 10.88 -5.78 10.51
N MET A 81 10.46 -6.36 11.65
CA MET A 81 11.38 -7.05 12.57
C MET A 81 12.04 -8.28 11.93
N LEU A 82 11.29 -9.11 11.23
CA LEU A 82 11.82 -10.34 10.62
C LEU A 82 12.85 -10.04 9.54
N VAL A 83 12.60 -9.02 8.71
CA VAL A 83 13.54 -8.58 7.69
C VAL A 83 14.85 -8.11 8.33
N GLU A 84 14.77 -7.25 9.35
CA GLU A 84 15.93 -6.67 10.03
C GLU A 84 16.74 -7.69 10.84
N THR A 85 16.07 -8.64 11.50
CA THR A 85 16.74 -9.60 12.40
C THR A 85 17.25 -10.84 11.70
N ASN A 86 16.59 -11.30 10.64
CA ASN A 86 16.85 -12.63 10.09
C ASN A 86 17.56 -12.63 8.74
N ASN A 87 17.67 -11.48 8.03
CA ASN A 87 18.36 -11.35 6.74
C ASN A 87 17.98 -12.45 5.70
N LYS A 88 16.84 -13.12 5.91
CA LYS A 88 16.38 -14.37 5.26
C LYS A 88 14.86 -14.42 5.12
N VAL A 89 14.17 -13.28 5.24
CA VAL A 89 12.87 -13.20 4.58
C VAL A 89 13.24 -13.10 3.12
N ASP A 90 13.29 -14.24 2.44
CA ASP A 90 13.69 -14.32 1.03
C ASP A 90 12.51 -13.99 0.11
N ASP A 91 11.29 -13.79 0.67
CA ASP A 91 10.08 -13.56 -0.12
C ASP A 91 8.90 -12.98 0.68
N ILE A 92 8.33 -11.87 0.19
CA ILE A 92 7.11 -11.24 0.75
C ILE A 92 5.86 -12.10 0.56
N SER A 93 5.80 -12.93 -0.48
CA SER A 93 4.67 -13.84 -0.76
C SER A 93 4.54 -14.92 0.32
N ASN A 94 5.67 -15.34 0.91
CA ASN A 94 5.72 -16.28 2.04
C ASN A 94 5.34 -15.62 3.38
N PHE A 95 5.32 -14.28 3.44
CA PHE A 95 4.87 -13.56 4.63
C PHE A 95 3.40 -13.18 4.47
N SER A 96 2.52 -14.13 4.76
CA SER A 96 1.07 -13.94 4.80
C SER A 96 0.57 -13.89 6.24
N PRO A 97 -0.48 -13.10 6.57
CA PRO A 97 -1.04 -13.11 7.92
C PRO A 97 -1.61 -14.49 8.23
N GLU A 98 -1.00 -15.17 9.20
CA GLU A 98 -1.47 -16.47 9.68
C GLU A 98 -2.85 -16.31 10.33
N SER A 99 -3.85 -17.04 9.85
CA SER A 99 -5.23 -16.91 10.33
C SER A 99 -5.43 -17.25 11.81
N SER A 100 -4.51 -18.02 12.40
CA SER A 100 -4.49 -18.31 13.84
C SER A 100 -4.01 -17.13 14.70
N ARG A 101 -3.24 -16.20 14.12
CA ARG A 101 -2.62 -15.07 14.82
C ARG A 101 -3.24 -13.73 14.44
N PHE A 102 -3.63 -13.57 13.18
CA PHE A 102 -4.22 -12.36 12.61
C PHE A 102 -5.56 -12.68 11.90
N PRO A 103 -6.56 -13.25 12.60
CA PRO A 103 -7.78 -13.74 11.98
C PRO A 103 -8.58 -12.65 11.26
N ARG A 104 -8.66 -11.43 11.80
CA ARG A 104 -9.44 -10.34 11.19
C ARG A 104 -8.74 -9.85 9.93
N LEU A 105 -7.41 -9.70 9.97
CA LEU A 105 -6.61 -9.31 8.82
C LEU A 105 -6.65 -10.36 7.70
N SER A 106 -6.50 -11.65 8.04
CA SER A 106 -6.59 -12.74 7.07
C SER A 106 -7.97 -12.76 6.39
N ASN A 107 -9.05 -12.59 7.15
CA ASN A 107 -10.40 -12.52 6.60
C ASN A 107 -10.58 -11.27 5.71
N PHE A 108 -10.12 -10.10 6.16
CA PHE A 108 -10.20 -8.87 5.38
C PHE A 108 -9.48 -8.99 4.03
N ILE A 109 -8.26 -9.53 4.00
CA ILE A 109 -7.53 -9.76 2.73
C ILE A 109 -8.32 -10.72 1.83
N LEU A 110 -8.84 -11.82 2.38
CA LEU A 110 -9.64 -12.78 1.61
C LEU A 110 -10.91 -12.13 1.02
N GLU A 111 -11.62 -11.33 1.81
CA GLU A 111 -12.79 -10.58 1.36
C GLU A 111 -12.46 -9.62 0.23
N MET A 112 -11.35 -8.87 0.34
CA MET A 112 -10.92 -7.94 -0.70
C MET A 112 -10.54 -8.65 -1.99
N LYS A 113 -9.86 -9.80 -1.92
CA LYS A 113 -9.56 -10.65 -3.09
C LYS A 113 -10.83 -11.14 -3.80
N ASN A 114 -11.78 -11.62 -3.01
CA ASN A 114 -13.05 -12.10 -3.53
C ASN A 114 -13.89 -10.98 -4.15
N LYS A 115 -13.85 -9.77 -3.58
CA LYS A 115 -14.55 -8.59 -4.09
C LYS A 115 -14.01 -8.18 -5.46
N GLU A 116 -12.70 -8.22 -5.69
CA GLU A 116 -12.12 -7.90 -7.00
C GLU A 116 -12.49 -8.93 -8.07
N SER A 117 -12.70 -10.19 -7.67
CA SER A 117 -13.17 -11.26 -8.55
C SER A 117 -14.67 -11.19 -8.87
N ALA A 118 -15.43 -10.35 -8.15
CA ALA A 118 -16.89 -10.23 -8.28
C ALA A 118 -17.31 -9.04 -9.17
N PRO A 119 -18.50 -9.08 -9.79
CA PRO A 119 -19.03 -7.93 -10.53
C PRO A 119 -19.20 -6.71 -9.60
N LYS A 120 -18.61 -5.57 -9.96
CA LYS A 120 -18.68 -4.34 -9.14
C LYS A 120 -20.13 -3.85 -9.01
N SER A 121 -20.67 -3.84 -7.78
CA SER A 121 -21.97 -3.20 -7.51
C SER A 121 -21.78 -1.69 -7.35
N GLN A 122 -22.67 -0.88 -7.94
CA GLN A 122 -22.48 0.57 -8.09
C GLN A 122 -22.86 1.42 -6.86
N ASN A 123 -23.21 0.82 -5.71
CA ASN A 123 -23.97 1.51 -4.66
C ASN A 123 -23.23 1.75 -3.33
N SER A 124 -21.90 1.76 -3.30
CA SER A 124 -21.16 2.15 -2.10
C SER A 124 -20.65 3.59 -2.22
N ILE A 125 -20.95 4.43 -1.22
CA ILE A 125 -20.31 5.74 -1.08
C ILE A 125 -18.88 5.46 -0.63
N THR A 126 -17.90 5.72 -1.49
CA THR A 126 -16.47 5.60 -1.18
C THR A 126 -15.84 6.99 -1.13
N ALA A 127 -14.86 7.19 -0.26
CA ALA A 127 -14.03 8.39 -0.30
C ALA A 127 -13.33 8.52 -1.67
N ASP A 128 -12.88 9.73 -2.00
CA ASP A 128 -12.11 9.97 -3.23
C ASP A 128 -10.89 9.02 -3.26
N PRO A 129 -10.64 8.34 -4.38
CA PRO A 129 -9.56 7.36 -4.47
C PRO A 129 -8.19 8.03 -4.32
N PRO A 130 -7.29 7.52 -3.46
CA PRO A 130 -5.95 8.05 -3.34
C PRO A 130 -5.11 7.73 -4.58
N ALA A 131 -4.15 8.61 -4.92
CA ALA A 131 -3.32 8.46 -6.11
C ALA A 131 -2.49 7.15 -6.15
N CYS A 132 -2.15 6.59 -4.99
CA CYS A 132 -1.44 5.31 -4.86
C CYS A 132 -2.36 4.07 -4.90
N GLY A 133 -3.67 4.28 -4.99
CA GLY A 133 -4.68 3.24 -4.89
C GLY A 133 -5.01 2.85 -3.45
N ASN A 134 -6.04 2.04 -3.30
CA ASN A 134 -6.42 1.35 -2.06
C ASN A 134 -7.18 0.07 -2.43
N TRP A 135 -7.74 -0.63 -1.45
CA TRP A 135 -8.46 -1.89 -1.68
C TRP A 135 -9.75 -1.77 -2.52
N ASP A 136 -10.43 -0.62 -2.50
CA ASP A 136 -11.61 -0.40 -3.36
C ASP A 136 -11.23 0.05 -4.77
N HIS A 137 -10.09 0.73 -4.86
CA HIS A 137 -9.56 1.35 -6.06
C HIS A 137 -8.10 0.92 -6.25
N PRO A 138 -7.83 -0.37 -6.55
CA PRO A 138 -6.47 -0.86 -6.67
C PRO A 138 -5.75 -0.21 -7.84
N VAL A 139 -4.47 0.09 -7.64
CA VAL A 139 -3.59 0.73 -8.61
C VAL A 139 -2.28 -0.07 -8.72
N PRO A 140 -1.92 -0.52 -9.94
CA PRO A 140 -2.85 -0.76 -11.06
C PRO A 140 -3.93 -1.78 -10.65
N ASN A 141 -5.05 -1.86 -11.35
CA ASN A 141 -6.06 -2.90 -11.14
C ASN A 141 -5.87 -4.10 -12.08
N TYR A 142 -4.63 -4.41 -12.42
CA TYR A 142 -4.24 -5.50 -13.33
C TYR A 142 -2.76 -5.83 -13.17
N THR A 143 -2.36 -7.05 -13.53
CA THR A 143 -0.95 -7.46 -13.64
C THR A 143 -0.31 -6.84 -14.88
N PRO A 144 0.69 -5.94 -14.78
CA PRO A 144 1.31 -5.36 -15.96
C PRO A 144 2.00 -6.42 -16.82
N SER A 145 1.92 -6.28 -18.15
CA SER A 145 2.55 -7.22 -19.07
C SER A 145 4.08 -7.16 -19.00
N ARG A 146 4.72 -8.33 -19.13
CA ARG A 146 6.18 -8.46 -19.24
C ARG A 146 6.64 -8.16 -20.67
N VAL A 147 7.58 -7.23 -20.81
CA VAL A 147 8.21 -6.88 -22.09
C VAL A 147 9.54 -7.62 -22.22
N PRO A 148 9.73 -8.48 -23.24
CA PRO A 148 10.97 -9.23 -23.42
C PRO A 148 12.06 -8.40 -24.11
N PHE A 149 13.30 -8.61 -23.67
CA PHE A 149 14.53 -8.06 -24.26
C PHE A 149 15.52 -9.20 -24.50
N SER A 150 16.16 -9.22 -25.67
CA SER A 150 17.12 -10.25 -26.06
C SER A 150 18.33 -9.66 -26.78
N GLY A 151 19.42 -10.43 -26.86
CA GLY A 151 20.66 -10.02 -27.53
C GLY A 151 21.65 -9.26 -26.65
N TYR A 152 21.45 -9.26 -25.33
CA TYR A 152 22.33 -8.58 -24.37
C TYR A 152 23.27 -9.58 -23.71
N SER A 153 24.59 -9.47 -23.93
CA SER A 153 25.57 -10.44 -23.42
C SER A 153 25.70 -10.51 -21.90
N ASN A 154 25.23 -9.48 -21.18
CA ASN A 154 25.12 -9.46 -19.73
C ASN A 154 23.81 -8.75 -19.32
N PRO A 155 22.69 -9.48 -19.28
CA PRO A 155 21.38 -8.94 -18.94
C PRO A 155 21.34 -8.22 -17.59
N GLY A 156 21.97 -8.81 -16.57
CA GLY A 156 22.02 -8.22 -15.23
C GLY A 156 22.74 -6.87 -15.20
N GLN A 157 23.91 -6.79 -15.83
CA GLN A 157 24.63 -5.52 -15.94
C GLN A 157 23.88 -4.50 -16.81
N THR A 158 23.15 -4.97 -17.83
CA THR A 158 22.31 -4.10 -18.67
C THR A 158 21.21 -3.45 -17.82
N LEU A 159 20.50 -4.22 -17.01
CA LEU A 159 19.49 -3.71 -16.08
C LEU A 159 20.10 -2.71 -15.09
N ILE A 160 21.26 -3.01 -14.52
CA ILE A 160 21.99 -2.08 -13.63
C ILE A 160 22.30 -0.77 -14.35
N ASN A 161 22.80 -0.83 -15.58
CA ASN A 161 23.09 0.36 -16.39
C ASN A 161 21.81 1.16 -16.74
N TRP A 162 20.64 0.53 -16.72
CA TRP A 162 19.33 1.17 -16.92
C TRP A 162 18.70 1.70 -15.61
N GLY A 163 19.48 1.68 -14.52
CA GLY A 163 19.10 2.25 -13.22
C GLY A 163 18.35 1.28 -12.31
N PHE A 164 18.39 -0.02 -12.58
CA PHE A 164 17.87 -1.03 -11.66
C PHE A 164 18.93 -1.41 -10.62
N HIS A 165 18.50 -1.85 -9.44
CA HIS A 165 19.32 -2.54 -8.44
C HIS A 165 18.84 -3.97 -8.24
N LYS A 166 19.64 -4.82 -7.59
CA LYS A 166 19.20 -6.15 -7.16
C LYS A 166 18.08 -6.02 -6.15
N THR A 167 16.93 -6.63 -6.43
CA THR A 167 15.78 -6.59 -5.52
C THR A 167 16.20 -7.16 -4.16
N ALA A 168 15.85 -6.47 -3.08
CA ALA A 168 16.06 -6.98 -1.73
C ALA A 168 15.36 -8.33 -1.56
N GLY A 169 16.00 -9.28 -0.87
CA GLY A 169 15.47 -10.63 -0.70
C GLY A 169 14.01 -10.63 -0.23
N TYR A 170 13.69 -9.80 0.77
CA TYR A 170 12.33 -9.72 1.31
C TYR A 170 11.29 -9.16 0.34
N GLY A 171 11.71 -8.43 -0.70
CA GLY A 171 10.84 -7.90 -1.75
C GLY A 171 10.84 -8.74 -3.02
N CYS A 172 11.63 -9.81 -3.08
CA CYS A 172 11.62 -10.74 -4.18
C CYS A 172 10.34 -11.59 -4.09
N GLY A 173 9.43 -11.49 -5.06
CA GLY A 173 8.29 -12.39 -5.18
C GLY A 173 8.70 -13.58 -6.03
N HIS A 174 8.58 -14.81 -5.53
CA HIS A 174 9.03 -15.97 -6.29
C HIS A 174 8.13 -16.26 -7.49
N ASP A 175 8.66 -16.03 -8.69
CA ASP A 175 8.36 -16.86 -9.85
C ASP A 175 9.08 -18.21 -9.60
N PRO A 176 8.40 -19.37 -9.56
CA PRO A 176 9.01 -20.68 -9.30
C PRO A 176 10.14 -21.06 -10.27
N PHE A 177 10.33 -20.29 -11.34
CA PHE A 177 11.35 -20.50 -12.35
C PHE A 177 12.52 -19.49 -12.25
N VAL A 178 12.51 -18.55 -11.29
CA VAL A 178 13.50 -17.47 -11.17
C VAL A 178 13.90 -17.25 -9.71
N THR A 179 15.19 -17.43 -9.41
CA THR A 179 15.76 -17.09 -8.09
C THR A 179 15.84 -15.58 -7.91
N CYS A 180 15.79 -15.10 -6.67
CA CYS A 180 15.94 -13.67 -6.34
C CYS A 180 17.24 -13.05 -6.87
N ASP A 181 18.26 -13.88 -7.09
CA ASP A 181 19.49 -13.49 -7.77
C ASP A 181 19.26 -12.97 -9.21
N ASN A 182 18.09 -13.17 -9.80
CA ASN A 182 17.74 -12.70 -11.14
C ASN A 182 16.66 -11.62 -11.14
N ASP A 183 16.19 -11.17 -9.97
CA ASP A 183 15.22 -10.09 -9.81
C ASP A 183 15.93 -8.75 -9.56
N TYR A 184 15.47 -7.73 -10.29
CA TYR A 184 15.97 -6.38 -10.23
C TYR A 184 14.82 -5.41 -10.10
N THR A 185 15.00 -4.38 -9.29
CA THR A 185 13.99 -3.36 -9.04
C THR A 185 14.47 -2.00 -9.50
N ARG A 186 13.58 -1.22 -10.10
CA ARG A 186 13.76 0.22 -10.30
C ARG A 186 12.52 0.95 -9.83
N GLY A 187 12.65 1.74 -8.76
CA GLY A 187 11.56 2.54 -8.23
C GLY A 187 11.05 3.58 -9.24
N ARG A 188 9.74 3.80 -9.26
CA ARG A 188 9.07 4.76 -10.16
C ARG A 188 7.83 5.36 -9.54
N SER A 189 7.42 6.49 -10.12
CA SER A 189 6.06 7.00 -9.93
C SER A 189 5.07 6.18 -10.75
N TYR A 190 3.81 6.20 -10.32
CA TYR A 190 2.67 5.71 -11.08
C TYR A 190 1.71 6.88 -11.31
N THR A 191 1.32 7.11 -12.56
CA THR A 191 0.31 8.11 -12.91
C THR A 191 -0.85 7.39 -13.57
N GLY A 192 -2.04 7.54 -13.00
CA GLY A 192 -3.27 6.96 -13.51
C GLY A 192 -4.47 7.86 -13.23
N ASP A 193 -5.67 7.27 -13.24
CA ASP A 193 -6.93 8.00 -13.16
C ASP A 193 -7.14 8.76 -11.84
N TYR A 194 -6.42 8.35 -10.78
CA TYR A 194 -6.50 8.95 -9.44
C TYR A 194 -5.36 9.94 -9.14
N GLY A 195 -4.57 10.30 -10.16
CA GLY A 195 -3.43 11.20 -10.04
C GLY A 195 -2.08 10.48 -10.04
N THR A 196 -1.06 11.11 -9.46
CA THR A 196 0.32 10.60 -9.44
C THR A 196 0.74 10.14 -8.06
N CYS A 197 0.97 8.84 -7.89
CA CYS A 197 1.70 8.30 -6.76
C CYS A 197 3.20 8.47 -7.00
N SER A 198 3.85 9.26 -6.14
CA SER A 198 5.27 9.58 -6.29
C SER A 198 6.17 8.35 -6.15
N SER A 199 7.29 8.35 -6.87
CA SER A 199 8.37 7.37 -6.70
C SER A 199 8.85 7.28 -5.24
N PRO A 200 9.28 6.11 -4.74
CA PRO A 200 9.42 4.81 -5.43
C PRO A 200 8.36 3.78 -5.02
N ARG A 201 7.11 4.22 -4.76
CA ARG A 201 6.02 3.37 -4.26
C ARG A 201 5.62 2.28 -5.26
N PHE A 202 5.92 2.50 -6.53
CA PHE A 202 5.80 1.52 -7.60
C PHE A 202 7.19 1.16 -8.12
N ARG A 203 7.32 0.02 -8.78
CA ARG A 203 8.55 -0.40 -9.43
C ARG A 203 8.36 -0.86 -10.86
N ASP A 204 9.45 -0.79 -11.61
CA ASP A 204 9.69 -1.71 -12.71
C ASP A 204 10.45 -2.93 -12.16
N GLN A 205 9.97 -4.13 -12.45
CA GLN A 205 10.64 -5.40 -12.13
C GLN A 205 11.38 -5.88 -13.37
N GLY A 206 12.70 -5.99 -13.29
CA GLY A 206 13.55 -6.63 -14.27
C GLY A 206 13.85 -8.07 -13.87
N ILE A 207 13.56 -9.03 -14.74
CA ILE A 207 13.84 -10.46 -14.51
C ILE A 207 14.81 -10.97 -15.56
N VAL A 208 16.00 -11.39 -15.14
CA VAL A 208 16.95 -12.08 -16.03
C VAL A 208 16.45 -13.50 -16.29
N SER A 209 16.12 -13.80 -17.54
CA SER A 209 15.51 -15.07 -17.94
C SER A 209 16.49 -16.04 -18.61
N SER A 210 17.63 -15.54 -19.10
CA SER A 210 18.73 -16.36 -19.61
C SER A 210 20.05 -15.58 -19.60
N THR A 211 21.13 -16.18 -20.10
CA THR A 211 22.42 -15.50 -20.29
C THR A 211 22.38 -14.35 -21.30
N SER A 212 21.32 -14.24 -22.12
CA SER A 212 21.23 -13.22 -23.17
C SER A 212 19.93 -12.42 -23.22
N SER A 213 19.01 -12.69 -22.28
CA SER A 213 17.66 -12.13 -22.28
C SER A 213 17.16 -11.80 -20.87
N PHE A 214 16.26 -10.84 -20.80
CA PHE A 214 15.53 -10.45 -19.60
C PHE A 214 14.13 -9.93 -19.97
N ASN A 215 13.25 -9.83 -18.99
CA ASN A 215 11.93 -9.22 -19.13
C ASN A 215 11.82 -8.02 -18.20
N ILE A 216 11.01 -7.02 -18.57
CA ILE A 216 10.61 -5.94 -17.65
C ILE A 216 9.09 -5.92 -17.51
N GLN A 217 8.60 -5.98 -16.27
CA GLN A 217 7.23 -5.71 -15.87
C GLN A 217 7.15 -4.30 -15.30
N TYR A 218 6.30 -3.44 -15.86
CA TYR A 218 6.30 -2.01 -15.57
C TYR A 218 5.14 -1.59 -14.67
N GLY A 219 5.44 -1.01 -13.51
CA GLY A 219 4.47 -0.25 -12.72
C GLY A 219 3.61 -1.07 -11.77
N GLU A 220 4.15 -2.11 -11.15
CA GLU A 220 3.52 -2.77 -10.00
C GLU A 220 3.87 -2.07 -8.67
N PRO A 221 3.07 -2.22 -7.60
CA PRO A 221 3.43 -1.72 -6.27
C PRO A 221 4.75 -2.34 -5.81
N ASN A 222 5.63 -1.50 -5.26
CA ASN A 222 7.00 -1.91 -4.94
C ASN A 222 7.04 -2.77 -3.66
N PRO A 223 7.38 -4.07 -3.73
CA PRO A 223 7.46 -4.94 -2.57
C PRO A 223 8.65 -4.62 -1.64
N GLU A 224 9.60 -3.78 -2.05
CA GLU A 224 10.69 -3.30 -1.18
C GLU A 224 10.20 -2.25 -0.18
N ILE A 225 9.11 -2.51 0.54
CA ILE A 225 8.36 -1.54 1.36
C ILE A 225 9.20 -0.88 2.46
N LEU A 226 10.33 -1.47 2.89
CA LEU A 226 11.22 -0.87 3.87
C LEU A 226 12.23 0.14 3.28
N SER A 227 12.26 0.30 1.96
CA SER A 227 13.21 1.18 1.26
C SER A 227 12.68 2.60 1.01
N TYR A 228 11.41 2.87 1.36
CA TYR A 228 10.77 4.16 1.09
C TYR A 228 9.68 4.52 2.10
N LEU A 229 9.34 5.81 2.17
CA LEU A 229 8.25 6.31 3.02
C LEU A 229 6.90 5.86 2.48
N TRP A 230 6.02 5.34 3.32
CA TRP A 230 4.72 4.88 2.86
C TRP A 230 3.78 6.05 2.51
N PRO A 231 2.87 5.87 1.53
CA PRO A 231 1.84 6.87 1.23
C PRO A 231 0.73 6.91 2.29
N TYR A 232 0.55 5.83 3.05
CA TYR A 232 -0.41 5.69 4.14
C TYR A 232 0.03 4.56 5.09
N TRP A 233 -0.49 4.54 6.31
CA TRP A 233 0.00 3.66 7.38
C TRP A 233 -0.12 2.16 7.10
N ASN A 234 -1.09 1.72 6.30
CA ASN A 234 -1.35 0.32 5.97
C ASN A 234 -0.83 -0.11 4.59
N TRP A 235 0.14 0.63 4.03
CA TRP A 235 0.71 0.39 2.70
C TRP A 235 1.30 -1.00 2.52
N GLY A 236 2.02 -1.53 3.52
CA GLY A 236 2.60 -2.87 3.43
C GLY A 236 1.54 -3.96 3.23
N VAL A 237 0.42 -3.85 3.94
CA VAL A 237 -0.74 -4.75 3.77
C VAL A 237 -1.36 -4.61 2.39
N TYR A 238 -1.49 -3.37 1.89
CA TYR A 238 -2.02 -3.13 0.54
C TYR A 238 -1.13 -3.75 -0.55
N VAL A 239 0.19 -3.57 -0.46
CA VAL A 239 1.16 -4.17 -1.40
C VAL A 239 1.03 -5.69 -1.39
N LYS A 240 0.95 -6.32 -0.20
CA LYS A 240 0.74 -7.78 -0.10
C LYS A 240 -0.55 -8.22 -0.76
N TYR A 241 -1.66 -7.55 -0.44
CA TYR A 241 -2.96 -7.83 -1.07
C TYR A 241 -2.88 -7.74 -2.59
N TRP A 242 -2.22 -6.70 -3.12
CA TRP A 242 -2.08 -6.51 -4.56
C TRP A 242 -1.34 -7.67 -5.22
N HIS A 243 -0.16 -8.05 -4.71
CA HIS A 243 0.65 -9.16 -5.24
C HIS A 243 -0.01 -10.54 -5.08
N ASP A 244 -0.94 -10.67 -4.14
CA ASP A 244 -1.74 -11.89 -3.97
C ASP A 244 -2.94 -11.98 -4.94
N THR A 245 -3.27 -10.88 -5.61
CA THR A 245 -4.49 -10.70 -6.40
C THR A 245 -4.19 -10.58 -7.89
N TYR A 246 -3.10 -9.91 -8.26
CA TYR A 246 -2.66 -9.62 -9.62
C TYR A 246 -1.27 -10.21 -9.85
#